data_AF-A0A6J4KAA6-F1
#
_entry.id   AF-A0A6J4KAA6-F1
#
_cell.length_a   1.000
_cell.length_b   1.000
_cell.length_c   1.000
_cell.angle_alpha   90.00
_cell.angle_beta   90.00
_cell.angle_gamma   90.00
#
_symmetry.space_group_name_H-M   'P 1'
#
loop_
_entity.id
_entity.type
_entity.pdbx_description
1 polymer ?
#
loop_
_entity_poly.entity_id
_entity_poly.type
_entity_poly.pdbx_seq_one_letter_code
_entity_poly.pdbx_strand_id
1 'polypeptide(L)'
;MSDVGEKMLTELRRIRQALGGSQPLGFGKRHEPSYVFVKWDGTTVWYQRDKHEAINRPIQERDLTGFLVNVWRFDRVDSTTQEKVPRLNIQVRADKDYVIQTGFTTNFSKTFLAGLNELEPSALKEPLTLVVETNEGSRHRPTLFCRVEWRSTCMTPVIEKGREPKGLYEQAVSRFGFVNPLPRRSCE
;
A
#
# COMPACT_ATOMS: atom_id res chain seq x y z
N MET A 1 14.81 38.15 14.08
CA MET A 1 14.15 37.03 13.37
C MET A 1 12.80 37.54 12.90
N SER A 2 12.47 37.43 11.61
CA SER A 2 11.28 38.09 11.03
C SER A 2 9.98 37.41 11.44
N ASP A 3 8.92 38.21 11.66
CA ASP A 3 7.53 37.79 11.95
C ASP A 3 7.01 36.72 10.96
N VAL A 4 7.50 36.73 9.72
CA VAL A 4 7.22 35.71 8.70
C VAL A 4 7.72 34.32 9.10
N GLY A 5 8.91 34.22 9.70
CA GLY A 5 9.50 32.96 10.14
C GLY A 5 8.72 32.31 11.28
N GLU A 6 8.19 33.11 12.22
CA GLU A 6 7.36 32.59 13.31
C GLU A 6 5.99 32.13 12.82
N LYS A 7 5.38 32.84 11.87
CA LYS A 7 4.12 32.44 11.24
C LYS A 7 4.26 31.13 10.48
N MET A 8 5.34 30.96 9.72
CA MET A 8 5.60 29.73 8.98
C MET A 8 5.87 28.53 9.90
N LEU A 9 6.64 28.72 10.99
CA LEU A 9 6.86 27.67 11.99
C LEU A 9 5.58 27.28 12.72
N THR A 10 4.72 28.26 13.00
CA THR A 10 3.41 28.02 13.62
C THR A 10 2.51 27.21 12.71
N GLU A 11 2.51 27.52 11.42
CA GLU A 11 1.69 26.78 10.46
C GLU A 11 2.21 25.37 10.21
N LEU A 12 3.53 25.18 10.14
CA LEU A 12 4.12 23.85 10.08
C LEU A 12 3.79 22.99 11.31
N ARG A 13 3.75 23.59 12.51
CA ARG A 13 3.33 22.91 13.74
C ARG A 13 1.85 22.53 13.70
N ARG A 14 0.99 23.41 13.18
CA ARG A 14 -0.44 23.15 13.00
C ARG A 14 -0.69 22.04 11.99
N ILE A 15 -0.04 22.08 10.84
CA ILE A 15 -0.09 21.02 9.81
C ILE A 15 0.37 19.69 10.43
N ARG A 16 1.48 19.70 11.17
CA ARG A 16 1.98 18.50 11.87
C ARG A 16 1.00 17.95 12.91
N GLN A 17 0.33 18.81 13.68
CA GLN A 17 -0.72 18.41 14.63
C GLN A 17 -1.97 17.88 13.91
N ALA A 18 -2.40 18.54 12.83
CA ALA A 18 -3.58 18.16 12.05
C ALA A 18 -3.39 16.84 11.30
N LEU A 19 -2.18 16.54 10.85
CA LEU A 19 -1.82 15.27 10.20
C LEU A 19 -1.69 14.09 11.18
N GLY A 20 -1.95 14.27 12.49
CA GLY A 20 -1.71 13.23 13.51
C GLY A 20 -0.24 12.82 13.64
N GLY A 21 0.66 13.51 12.93
CA GLY A 21 2.07 13.18 12.73
C GLY A 21 2.94 13.65 13.89
N SER A 22 2.72 13.06 15.06
CA SER A 22 3.67 13.16 16.17
C SER A 22 4.25 11.80 16.49
N GLN A 23 4.75 11.07 15.49
CA GLN A 23 5.70 10.01 15.79
C GLN A 23 7.02 10.70 16.16
N PRO A 24 7.48 10.64 17.43
CA PRO A 24 8.79 11.16 17.77
C PRO A 24 9.83 10.35 16.98
N LEU A 25 10.82 11.03 16.42
CA LEU A 25 12.00 10.36 15.90
C LEU A 25 12.73 9.74 17.11
N GLY A 26 13.06 8.45 17.05
CA GLY A 26 13.67 7.72 18.15
C GLY A 26 12.67 6.90 18.96
N PHE A 27 12.85 6.83 20.29
CA PHE A 27 12.01 6.01 21.15
C PHE A 27 10.61 6.61 21.31
N GLY A 28 9.60 5.86 20.89
CA GLY A 28 8.19 6.18 21.04
C GLY A 28 7.37 4.91 21.20
N LYS A 29 6.06 5.06 21.44
CA LYS A 29 5.17 3.90 21.42
C LYS A 29 5.23 3.24 20.04
N ARG A 30 5.36 1.91 20.01
CA ARG A 30 5.33 1.15 18.77
C ARG A 30 3.94 1.27 18.16
N HIS A 31 3.82 2.03 17.07
CA HIS A 31 2.59 2.08 16.31
C HIS A 31 2.49 0.82 15.46
N GLU A 32 1.41 0.08 15.62
CA GLU A 32 1.13 -1.04 14.75
C GLU A 32 0.60 -0.52 13.40
N PRO A 33 1.03 -1.13 12.28
CA PRO A 33 0.53 -0.69 10.98
C PRO A 33 -0.97 -0.97 10.85
N SER A 34 -1.67 -0.06 10.19
CA SER A 34 -3.06 -0.26 9.78
C SER A 34 -3.11 -1.22 8.61
N TYR A 35 -3.69 -2.40 8.81
CA TYR A 35 -3.87 -3.37 7.73
C TYR A 35 -5.08 -2.96 6.90
N VAL A 36 -4.87 -2.83 5.60
CA VAL A 36 -5.88 -2.46 4.62
C VAL A 36 -5.98 -3.59 3.61
N PHE A 37 -7.18 -3.87 3.11
CA PHE A 37 -7.37 -4.78 2.00
C PHE A 37 -8.26 -4.13 0.94
N VAL A 38 -8.12 -4.64 -0.29
CA VAL A 38 -8.80 -4.10 -1.45
C VAL A 38 -9.96 -5.01 -1.81
N LYS A 39 -11.17 -4.45 -1.90
CA LYS A 39 -12.40 -5.15 -2.29
C LYS A 39 -13.37 -4.13 -2.87
N TRP A 40 -14.13 -4.52 -3.89
CA TRP A 40 -15.24 -3.72 -4.39
C TRP A 40 -16.57 -4.18 -3.79
N ASP A 41 -17.36 -3.24 -3.29
CA ASP A 41 -18.75 -3.45 -2.86
C ASP A 41 -19.80 -2.69 -3.71
N GLY A 42 -19.35 -1.84 -4.65
CA GLY A 42 -20.22 -0.95 -5.42
C GLY A 42 -19.87 0.54 -5.25
N THR A 43 -19.24 0.91 -4.13
CA THR A 43 -18.95 2.31 -3.80
C THR A 43 -17.53 2.52 -3.27
N THR A 44 -17.02 1.55 -2.52
CA THR A 44 -15.77 1.61 -1.76
C THR A 44 -14.79 0.55 -2.25
N VAL A 45 -13.51 0.92 -2.34
CA VAL A 45 -12.42 0.02 -2.77
C VAL A 45 -11.49 -0.42 -1.64
N TRP A 46 -11.38 0.39 -0.58
CA TRP A 46 -10.45 0.17 0.51
C TRP A 46 -11.18 -0.12 1.81
N TYR A 47 -10.63 -1.06 2.56
CA TYR A 47 -11.17 -1.45 3.84
C TYR A 47 -10.05 -1.61 4.85
N GLN A 48 -10.15 -0.87 5.94
CA GLN A 48 -9.30 -1.07 7.10
C GLN A 48 -9.80 -2.28 7.88
N ARG A 49 -8.87 -3.19 8.18
CA ARG A 49 -9.12 -4.29 9.09
C ARG A 49 -9.05 -3.78 10.52
N ASP A 50 -10.15 -3.91 11.26
CA ASP A 50 -10.13 -3.73 12.69
C ASP A 50 -9.65 -5.03 13.37
N LYS A 51 -8.83 -4.91 14.41
CA LYS A 51 -8.33 -6.07 15.18
C LYS A 51 -9.30 -6.48 16.28
N HIS A 52 -10.16 -5.56 16.71
CA HIS A 52 -11.08 -5.72 17.83
C HIS A 52 -12.51 -5.94 17.35
N GLU A 53 -12.85 -5.41 16.17
CA GLU A 53 -14.17 -5.59 15.55
C GLU A 53 -14.12 -6.61 14.41
N ALA A 54 -15.16 -7.43 14.30
CA ALA A 54 -15.32 -8.36 13.18
C ALA A 54 -15.64 -7.64 11.85
N ILE A 55 -16.02 -6.36 11.92
CA ILE A 55 -16.45 -5.56 10.79
C ILE A 55 -15.26 -4.73 10.29
N ASN A 56 -14.99 -4.82 8.99
CA ASN A 56 -13.97 -3.99 8.36
C ASN A 56 -14.54 -2.60 8.08
N ARG A 57 -13.74 -1.56 8.34
CA ARG A 57 -14.18 -0.17 8.20
C ARG A 57 -13.87 0.33 6.78
N PRO A 58 -14.86 0.82 6.02
CA PRO A 58 -14.62 1.37 4.68
C PRO A 58 -13.79 2.65 4.77
N ILE A 59 -12.85 2.82 3.84
CA ILE A 59 -12.10 4.06 3.64
C ILE A 59 -12.67 4.74 2.39
N GLN A 60 -13.14 5.99 2.54
CA GLN A 60 -13.91 6.68 1.49
C GLN A 60 -13.02 7.21 0.36
N GLU A 61 -11.78 7.56 0.69
CA GLU A 61 -10.75 8.00 -0.23
C GLU A 61 -10.44 6.87 -1.21
N ARG A 62 -10.28 7.18 -2.50
CA ARG A 62 -9.98 6.18 -3.55
C ARG A 62 -8.50 5.95 -3.78
N ASP A 63 -7.68 6.94 -3.45
CA ASP A 63 -6.26 6.94 -3.77
C ASP A 63 -5.46 6.99 -2.48
N LEU A 64 -4.36 6.24 -2.44
CA LEU A 64 -3.43 6.25 -1.32
C LEU A 64 -2.09 6.81 -1.77
N THR A 65 -1.75 8.01 -1.30
CA THR A 65 -0.44 8.63 -1.52
C THR A 65 0.47 8.44 -0.31
N GLY A 66 1.69 7.95 -0.53
CA GLY A 66 2.69 7.82 0.52
C GLY A 66 4.01 7.26 0.02
N PHE A 67 4.97 7.08 0.91
CA PHE A 67 6.27 6.49 0.60
C PHE A 67 6.15 4.97 0.59
N LEU A 68 6.51 4.32 -0.53
CA LEU A 68 6.59 2.87 -0.59
C LEU A 68 7.82 2.40 0.18
N VAL A 69 7.58 1.70 1.30
CA VAL A 69 8.64 1.27 2.22
C VAL A 69 9.12 -0.13 1.88
N ASN A 70 8.18 -1.06 1.62
CA ASN A 70 8.53 -2.45 1.38
C ASN A 70 7.42 -3.19 0.63
N VAL A 71 7.78 -4.24 -0.10
CA VAL A 71 6.86 -5.16 -0.77
C VAL A 71 7.33 -6.58 -0.49
N TRP A 72 6.47 -7.42 0.06
CA TRP A 72 6.85 -8.80 0.36
C TRP A 72 5.72 -9.80 0.16
N ARG A 73 6.12 -11.02 -0.19
CA ARG A 73 5.22 -12.15 -0.36
C ARG A 73 5.23 -13.04 0.89
N PHE A 74 4.06 -13.54 1.27
CA PHE A 74 3.93 -14.58 2.29
C PHE A 74 2.79 -15.52 1.95
N ASP A 75 2.82 -16.73 2.50
CA ASP A 75 1.73 -17.68 2.36
C ASP A 75 0.83 -17.62 3.59
N ARG A 76 -0.48 -17.46 3.38
CA ARG A 76 -1.50 -17.53 4.42
C ARG A 76 -2.25 -18.84 4.30
N VAL A 77 -2.40 -19.56 5.40
CA VAL A 77 -3.25 -20.76 5.44
C VAL A 77 -4.71 -20.33 5.29
N ASP A 78 -5.40 -20.87 4.30
CA ASP A 78 -6.85 -20.73 4.16
C ASP A 78 -7.55 -21.51 5.27
N SER A 79 -8.47 -20.87 5.99
CA SER A 79 -9.15 -21.50 7.11
C SER A 79 -10.07 -22.64 6.69
N THR A 80 -10.54 -22.62 5.44
CA THR A 80 -11.50 -23.59 4.89
C THR A 80 -10.78 -24.77 4.25
N THR A 81 -9.81 -24.50 3.37
CA THR A 81 -9.12 -25.56 2.61
C THR A 81 -7.87 -26.07 3.31
N GLN A 82 -7.37 -25.37 4.34
CA GLN A 82 -6.06 -25.61 4.98
C GLN A 82 -4.86 -25.47 4.02
N GLU A 83 -5.09 -24.98 2.80
CA GLU A 83 -4.03 -24.78 1.82
C GLU A 83 -3.30 -23.46 2.03
N LYS A 84 -2.02 -23.43 1.64
CA LYS A 84 -1.22 -22.22 1.63
C LYS A 84 -1.58 -21.36 0.42
N VAL A 85 -2.23 -20.23 0.66
CA VAL A 85 -2.61 -19.27 -0.38
C VAL A 85 -1.64 -18.09 -0.37
N PRO A 86 -0.93 -17.81 -1.48
CA PRO A 86 0.04 -16.73 -1.54
C PRO A 86 -0.62 -15.35 -1.50
N ARG A 87 -0.06 -14.47 -0.69
CA ARG A 87 -0.48 -13.08 -0.48
C ARG A 87 0.69 -12.12 -0.72
N LEU A 88 0.36 -10.91 -1.12
CA LEU A 88 1.28 -9.79 -1.25
C LEU A 88 0.94 -8.74 -0.19
N ASN A 89 1.96 -8.25 0.49
CA ASN A 89 1.87 -7.07 1.34
C ASN A 89 2.64 -5.92 0.71
N ILE A 90 2.01 -4.76 0.69
CA ILE A 90 2.58 -3.49 0.22
C ILE A 90 2.57 -2.54 1.41
N GLN A 91 3.74 -2.17 1.91
CA GLN A 91 3.86 -1.26 3.04
C GLN A 91 4.09 0.16 2.55
N VAL A 92 3.18 1.04 2.96
CA VAL A 92 3.20 2.46 2.59
C VAL A 92 3.24 3.29 3.87
N ARG A 93 4.14 4.25 3.93
CA ARG A 93 4.19 5.25 5.00
C ARG A 93 3.55 6.54 4.51
N ALA A 94 2.45 6.94 5.13
CA ALA A 94 1.73 8.19 4.85
C ALA A 94 1.45 8.93 6.17
N ASP A 95 0.21 9.38 6.41
CA ASP A 95 -0.21 9.91 7.72
C ASP A 95 0.01 8.90 8.87
N LYS A 96 -0.02 7.61 8.53
CA LYS A 96 0.39 6.47 9.37
C LYS A 96 1.01 5.37 8.51
N ASP A 97 1.54 4.33 9.16
CA ASP A 97 2.02 3.14 8.46
C ASP A 97 0.83 2.26 8.03
N TYR A 98 0.70 2.02 6.74
CA TYR A 98 -0.28 1.11 6.14
C TYR A 98 0.38 -0.17 5.64
N VAL A 99 -0.32 -1.28 5.76
CA VAL A 99 0.02 -2.54 5.06
C VAL A 99 -1.19 -2.96 4.24
N ILE A 100 -1.11 -2.77 2.92
CA ILE A 100 -2.11 -3.23 1.98
C ILE A 100 -1.87 -4.71 1.73
N GLN A 101 -2.81 -5.55 2.13
CA GLN A 101 -2.77 -6.98 1.96
C GLN A 101 -3.72 -7.41 0.85
N THR A 102 -3.18 -8.12 -0.14
CA THR A 102 -3.93 -8.60 -1.31
C THR A 102 -3.50 -10.02 -1.72
N GLY A 103 -4.31 -10.67 -2.55
CA GLY A 103 -3.93 -11.96 -3.15
C GLY A 103 -2.80 -11.79 -4.16
N PHE A 104 -1.79 -12.65 -4.12
CA PHE A 104 -0.60 -12.52 -4.97
C PHE A 104 -0.92 -12.61 -6.47
N THR A 105 -1.91 -13.41 -6.84
CA THR A 105 -2.31 -13.67 -8.23
C THR A 105 -3.41 -12.74 -8.75
N THR A 106 -3.88 -11.79 -7.94
CA THR A 106 -4.95 -10.84 -8.32
C THR A 106 -4.46 -9.85 -9.38
N ASN A 107 -5.38 -9.28 -10.16
CA ASN A 107 -5.03 -8.25 -11.14
C ASN A 107 -4.48 -6.99 -10.47
N PHE A 108 -5.02 -6.59 -9.31
CA PHE A 108 -4.45 -5.53 -8.48
C PHE A 108 -2.95 -5.76 -8.20
N SER A 109 -2.56 -6.96 -7.76
CA SER A 109 -1.14 -7.28 -7.49
C SER A 109 -0.29 -7.26 -8.76
N LYS A 110 -0.80 -7.83 -9.86
CA LYS A 110 -0.09 -7.87 -11.14
C LYS A 110 0.19 -6.46 -11.67
N THR A 111 -0.83 -5.60 -11.69
CA THR A 111 -0.72 -4.26 -12.25
C THR A 111 0.12 -3.35 -11.35
N PHE A 112 0.02 -3.52 -10.02
CA PHE A 112 0.89 -2.85 -9.06
C PHE A 112 2.36 -3.20 -9.32
N LEU A 113 2.69 -4.50 -9.37
CA LEU A 113 4.07 -4.93 -9.59
C LEU A 113 4.57 -4.54 -10.98
N ALA A 114 3.71 -4.55 -12.00
CA ALA A 114 4.06 -4.07 -13.33
C ALA A 114 4.36 -2.56 -13.32
N GLY A 115 3.47 -1.72 -12.77
CA GLY A 115 3.70 -0.27 -12.68
C GLY A 115 4.91 0.10 -11.81
N LEU A 116 5.17 -0.68 -10.76
CA LEU A 116 6.36 -0.53 -9.92
C LEU A 116 7.65 -0.83 -10.69
N ASN A 117 7.66 -1.83 -11.57
CA ASN A 117 8.84 -2.17 -12.37
C ASN A 117 9.20 -1.12 -13.43
N GLU A 118 8.25 -0.27 -13.80
CA GLU A 118 8.50 0.87 -14.69
C GLU A 118 9.21 2.04 -13.95
N LEU A 119 9.21 2.04 -12.62
CA LEU A 119 9.83 3.11 -11.84
C LEU A 119 11.36 2.97 -11.80
N GLU A 120 12.04 4.11 -11.77
CA GLU A 120 13.45 4.18 -11.41
C GLU A 120 13.64 4.00 -9.89
N PRO A 121 14.72 3.37 -9.41
CA PRO A 121 14.97 3.20 -7.97
C PRO A 121 14.92 4.49 -7.15
N SER A 122 15.26 5.63 -7.76
CA SER A 122 15.18 6.95 -7.14
C SER A 122 13.75 7.38 -6.80
N ALA A 123 12.73 6.87 -7.51
CA ALA A 123 11.34 7.21 -7.29
C ALA A 123 10.84 6.80 -5.89
N LEU A 124 11.43 5.76 -5.28
CA LEU A 124 11.07 5.32 -3.92
C LEU A 124 11.46 6.32 -2.82
N LYS A 125 12.26 7.34 -3.16
CA LYS A 125 12.60 8.44 -2.24
C LYS A 125 11.51 9.52 -2.19
N GLU A 126 10.46 9.37 -2.98
CA GLU A 126 9.35 10.30 -3.10
C GLU A 126 8.01 9.62 -2.85
N PRO A 127 6.96 10.39 -2.51
CA PRO A 127 5.62 9.83 -2.42
C PRO A 127 5.14 9.29 -3.77
N LEU A 128 4.55 8.10 -3.75
CA LEU A 128 3.84 7.47 -4.85
C LEU A 128 2.35 7.45 -4.54
N THR A 129 1.51 7.58 -5.57
CA THR A 129 0.06 7.41 -5.42
C THR A 129 -0.36 6.04 -5.97
N LEU A 130 -1.07 5.28 -5.14
CA LEU A 130 -1.71 4.02 -5.52
C LEU A 130 -3.18 4.30 -5.80
N VAL A 131 -3.56 4.21 -7.07
CA VAL A 131 -4.93 4.43 -7.55
C VAL A 131 -5.59 3.08 -7.80
N VAL A 132 -6.77 2.84 -7.22
CA VAL A 132 -7.55 1.63 -7.51
C VAL A 132 -8.49 1.91 -8.67
N GLU A 133 -8.37 1.11 -9.72
CA GLU A 133 -9.24 1.18 -10.88
C GLU A 133 -10.12 -0.07 -10.97
N THR A 134 -11.32 0.11 -11.49
CA THR A 134 -12.30 -0.97 -11.68
C THR A 134 -12.65 -1.07 -13.15
N ASN A 135 -12.73 -2.29 -13.71
CA ASN A 135 -13.39 -2.43 -15.01
C ASN A 135 -14.92 -2.41 -14.83
N GLU A 136 -15.56 -1.30 -15.21
CA GLU A 136 -17.03 -1.17 -15.10
C GLU A 136 -17.79 -2.14 -16.04
N GLY A 137 -17.08 -2.80 -16.97
CA GLY A 137 -17.67 -3.74 -17.94
C GLY A 137 -18.27 -5.02 -17.34
N SER A 138 -17.93 -5.39 -16.11
CA SER A 138 -18.54 -6.54 -15.41
C SER A 138 -19.45 -6.04 -14.28
N ARG A 139 -20.74 -5.85 -14.60
CA ARG A 139 -21.76 -5.30 -13.67
C ARG A 139 -21.93 -6.08 -12.36
N HIS A 140 -21.39 -7.29 -12.26
CA HIS A 140 -21.60 -8.17 -11.10
C HIS A 140 -20.33 -8.51 -10.31
N ARG A 141 -19.14 -8.40 -10.92
CA ARG A 141 -17.83 -8.58 -10.27
C ARG A 141 -16.78 -7.78 -11.02
N PRO A 142 -16.63 -6.48 -10.75
CA PRO A 142 -15.57 -5.72 -11.38
C PRO A 142 -14.22 -6.23 -10.89
N THR A 143 -13.31 -6.27 -11.84
CA THR A 143 -11.91 -6.59 -11.61
C THR A 143 -11.20 -5.35 -11.13
N LEU A 144 -10.44 -5.50 -10.05
CA LEU A 144 -9.64 -4.43 -9.46
C LEU A 144 -8.23 -4.43 -10.03
N PHE A 145 -7.78 -3.25 -10.42
CA PHE A 145 -6.44 -2.94 -10.90
C PHE A 145 -5.84 -1.87 -9.98
N CYS A 146 -4.53 -1.88 -9.83
CA CYS A 146 -3.74 -0.85 -9.17
C CYS A 146 -2.91 -0.10 -10.22
N ARG A 147 -3.02 1.21 -10.24
CA ARG A 147 -2.18 2.11 -11.04
C ARG A 147 -1.23 2.86 -10.11
N VAL A 148 0.04 2.90 -10.47
CA VAL A 148 1.08 3.58 -9.69
C VAL A 148 1.43 4.89 -10.39
N GLU A 149 1.28 6.00 -9.67
CA GLU A 149 1.62 7.32 -10.19
C GLU A 149 2.80 7.91 -9.42
N TRP A 150 3.72 8.55 -10.16
CA TRP A 150 4.89 9.23 -9.63
C TRP A 150 5.03 10.60 -10.32
N ARG A 151 5.08 11.70 -9.56
CA ARG A 151 5.20 13.09 -10.09
C ARG A 151 4.15 13.46 -11.15
N SER A 152 2.92 12.97 -11.01
CA SER A 152 1.84 13.12 -12.01
C SER A 152 2.08 12.37 -13.33
N THR A 153 3.16 11.60 -13.43
CA THR A 153 3.36 10.63 -14.50
C THR A 153 2.65 9.34 -14.13
N CYS A 154 1.74 8.93 -15.02
CA CYS A 154 1.08 7.65 -14.91
C CYS A 154 1.99 6.54 -15.43
N MET A 155 2.39 5.62 -14.56
CA MET A 155 3.06 4.39 -14.98
C MET A 155 1.97 3.43 -15.44
N THR A 156 1.65 3.45 -16.74
CA THR A 156 0.65 2.56 -17.32
C THR A 156 1.27 1.17 -17.46
N PRO A 157 0.84 0.18 -16.68
CA PRO A 157 1.45 -1.14 -16.75
C PRO A 157 1.11 -1.78 -18.10
N VAL A 158 2.11 -2.02 -18.95
CA VAL A 158 1.96 -2.93 -20.09
C VAL A 158 2.00 -4.35 -19.53
N ILE A 159 0.83 -4.91 -19.25
CA ILE A 159 0.74 -6.32 -18.88
C ILE A 159 0.82 -7.12 -20.17
N GLU A 160 2.04 -7.53 -20.52
CA GLU A 160 2.25 -8.50 -21.58
C GLU A 160 1.42 -9.76 -21.29
N LYS A 161 0.70 -10.22 -22.31
CA LYS A 161 -0.19 -11.37 -22.23
C LYS A 161 0.62 -12.60 -21.79
N GLY A 162 0.38 -13.11 -20.58
CA GLY A 162 1.06 -14.28 -20.03
C GLY A 162 2.18 -14.00 -19.02
N ARG A 163 2.49 -12.73 -18.72
CA ARG A 163 3.50 -12.41 -17.70
C ARG A 163 3.02 -12.80 -16.30
N GLU A 164 3.72 -13.74 -15.68
CA GLU A 164 3.34 -14.25 -14.36
C GLU A 164 3.65 -13.27 -13.22
N PRO A 165 2.79 -13.17 -12.17
CA PRO A 165 3.04 -12.32 -11.00
C PRO A 165 4.38 -12.59 -10.31
N LYS A 166 4.86 -13.84 -10.38
CA LYS A 166 6.12 -14.27 -9.77
C LYS A 166 7.32 -13.53 -10.39
N GLY A 167 7.43 -13.49 -11.71
CA GLY A 167 8.52 -12.79 -12.39
C GLY A 167 8.49 -11.29 -12.14
N LEU A 168 7.29 -10.68 -12.11
CA LEU A 168 7.12 -9.27 -11.77
C LEU A 168 7.59 -8.96 -10.33
N TYR A 169 7.27 -9.85 -9.38
CA TYR A 169 7.71 -9.72 -8.00
C TYR A 169 9.23 -9.87 -7.85
N GLU A 170 9.81 -10.90 -8.46
CA GLU A 170 11.26 -11.14 -8.41
C GLU A 170 12.05 -9.98 -9.02
N GLN A 171 11.56 -9.43 -10.14
CA GLN A 171 12.14 -8.22 -10.74
C GLN A 171 12.07 -7.02 -9.79
N ALA A 172 10.91 -6.77 -9.17
CA ALA A 172 10.73 -5.64 -8.26
C ALA A 172 11.63 -5.79 -7.01
N VAL A 173 11.68 -6.98 -6.41
CA VAL A 173 12.56 -7.29 -5.28
C VAL A 173 14.03 -7.07 -5.65
N SER A 174 14.47 -7.58 -6.81
CA SER A 174 15.85 -7.41 -7.26
C SER A 174 16.20 -5.96 -7.58
N ARG A 175 15.26 -5.18 -8.13
CA ARG A 175 15.48 -3.79 -8.55
C ARG A 175 15.50 -2.82 -7.37
N PHE A 176 14.62 -3.04 -6.39
CA PHE A 176 14.40 -2.11 -5.28
C PHE A 176 14.93 -2.61 -3.93
N GLY A 177 15.45 -3.85 -3.86
CA GLY A 177 16.04 -4.40 -2.65
C GLY A 177 15.03 -4.70 -1.54
N PHE A 178 13.78 -4.99 -1.88
CA PHE A 178 12.76 -5.33 -0.90
C PHE A 178 13.10 -6.65 -0.17
N VAL A 179 12.80 -6.71 1.12
CA VAL A 179 13.13 -7.86 1.96
C VAL A 179 11.89 -8.40 2.64
N ASN A 180 11.78 -9.73 2.74
CA ASN A 180 10.77 -10.34 3.60
C ASN A 180 11.06 -9.92 5.04
N PRO A 181 10.13 -9.23 5.72
CA PRO A 181 10.31 -8.93 7.13
C PRO A 181 10.42 -10.25 7.90
N LEU A 182 11.33 -10.28 8.88
CA LEU A 182 11.48 -11.44 9.75
C LEU A 182 10.12 -11.80 10.37
N PRO A 183 9.80 -13.10 10.54
CA PRO A 183 8.56 -13.50 11.18
C PRO A 183 8.44 -12.76 12.51
N ARG A 184 7.32 -12.08 12.71
CA ARG A 184 7.03 -11.46 14.01
C ARG A 184 6.98 -12.61 15.01
N ARG A 185 8.04 -12.80 15.79
CA ARG A 185 7.94 -13.54 17.04
C ARG A 185 6.95 -12.74 17.88
N SER A 186 5.82 -13.35 18.22
CA SER A 186 4.97 -12.85 19.28
C SER A 186 5.89 -12.66 20.49
N CYS A 187 6.07 -11.41 20.90
CA CYS A 187 6.60 -11.14 22.23
C CYS A 187 5.49 -11.58 23.17
N GLU A 188 5.70 -12.73 23.83
CA GLU A 188 4.93 -13.14 25.01
C GLU A 188 5.11 -12.13 26.14
#